data_AF-A0A316U3L2-F1
#
_entry.id   AF-A0A316U3L2-F1
#
_cell.length_a   1.000
_cell.length_b   1.000
_cell.length_c   1.000
_cell.angle_alpha   90.00
_cell.angle_beta   90.00
_cell.angle_gamma   90.00
#
_symmetry.space_group_name_H-M   'P 1'
#
loop_
_entity.id
_entity.type
_entity.pdbx_description
1 polymer ?
#
loop_
_entity_poly.entity_id
_entity_poly.type
_entity_poly.pdbx_seq_one_letter_code
_entity_poly.pdbx_strand_id
1 'polypeptide(L)'
;MKYTSVAALVAALAVSTSFVAASPVLPRQESTASSAATSAASDASSATSTTDSASSSSSSSSASAAASSSSSTGTSSASSSAASSTSSSSSFNRSSDIDILRYALTLENLEAAFYNQSLTNLSAVDFEDAGVNSSYRDQIYSIGQDEAAHVSLLSFALGNETLQPCTYNFSSVTDVPSFLATARLLEGVGISAYLGALTSISNATYQLIAAAITTVESRHQTALNAIAMAPNFVPAPYDTPLNFTEVYSLAAPYIESCPMDLGLTAFPSLTLTPTNLSMGNSSSNSSSSNTTYYVAFLSGVVGTRFVELPSNMTVNVPSDISGGQFYALLTHSNSTPITDSRVVAGPA
;
A
#
# COMPACT_ATOMS: atom_id res chain seq x y z
N MET A 1 -0.65 -27.62 18.47
CA MET A 1 0.20 -26.40 18.54
C MET A 1 0.08 -25.46 17.32
N LYS A 2 -0.89 -25.64 16.39
CA LYS A 2 -1.11 -24.69 15.26
C LYS A 2 -2.14 -23.58 15.56
N TYR A 3 -3.04 -23.81 16.52
CA TYR A 3 -4.12 -22.86 16.86
C TYR A 3 -3.67 -21.68 17.73
N THR A 4 -2.53 -21.78 18.40
CA THR A 4 -2.04 -20.75 19.33
C THR A 4 -1.52 -19.50 18.61
N SER A 5 -1.01 -19.63 17.37
CA SER A 5 -0.50 -18.49 16.60
C SER A 5 -1.63 -17.71 15.90
N VAL A 6 -2.68 -18.39 15.44
CA VAL A 6 -3.87 -17.74 14.87
C VAL A 6 -4.67 -17.01 15.96
N ALA A 7 -4.77 -17.58 17.17
CA ALA A 7 -5.42 -16.90 18.30
C ALA A 7 -4.66 -15.63 18.74
N ALA A 8 -3.33 -15.61 18.64
CA ALA A 8 -2.53 -14.41 18.89
C ALA A 8 -2.72 -13.34 17.82
N LEU A 9 -2.87 -13.73 16.54
CA LEU A 9 -3.20 -12.81 15.44
C LEU A 9 -4.62 -12.24 15.58
N VAL A 10 -5.60 -13.08 15.94
CA VAL A 10 -7.00 -12.65 16.22
C VAL A 10 -7.07 -11.75 17.45
N ALA A 11 -6.28 -12.02 18.49
CA ALA A 11 -6.17 -11.13 19.65
C ALA A 11 -5.47 -9.80 19.30
N ALA A 12 -4.49 -9.80 18.38
CA ALA A 12 -3.84 -8.59 17.89
C ALA A 12 -4.78 -7.72 17.03
N LEU A 13 -5.56 -8.34 16.14
CA LEU A 13 -6.62 -7.70 15.35
C LEU A 13 -7.73 -7.07 16.23
N ALA A 14 -7.98 -7.63 17.42
CA ALA A 14 -8.93 -7.09 18.38
C ALA A 14 -8.35 -5.96 19.27
N VAL A 15 -7.03 -5.79 19.30
CA VAL A 15 -6.34 -4.76 20.12
C VAL A 15 -5.93 -3.55 19.28
N SER A 16 -5.72 -3.72 17.97
CA SER A 16 -5.41 -2.63 17.03
C SER A 16 -6.57 -1.63 16.84
N THR A 17 -7.80 -1.95 17.28
CA THR A 17 -8.91 -0.99 17.33
C THR A 17 -8.79 0.02 18.48
N SER A 18 -7.75 -0.01 19.31
CA SER A 18 -7.71 0.83 20.52
C SER A 18 -6.38 1.54 20.81
N PHE A 19 -5.25 1.21 20.19
CA PHE A 19 -4.03 2.00 20.32
C PHE A 19 -3.13 1.82 19.10
N VAL A 20 -2.76 2.94 18.44
CA VAL A 20 -1.44 3.30 17.88
C VAL A 20 -1.63 4.42 16.84
N ALA A 21 -0.71 5.39 16.86
CA ALA A 21 -0.60 6.45 15.88
C ALA A 21 -0.17 5.90 14.50
N ALA A 22 -1.13 5.33 13.78
CA ALA A 22 -1.12 5.37 12.32
C ALA A 22 -1.38 6.83 11.89
N SER A 23 -0.98 7.21 10.67
CA SER A 23 -1.34 8.49 10.05
C SER A 23 -2.76 8.88 10.45
N PRO A 24 -2.98 10.09 11.02
CA PRO A 24 -4.26 10.42 11.63
C PRO A 24 -5.36 10.19 10.61
N VAL A 25 -6.21 9.20 10.86
CA VAL A 25 -7.43 8.96 10.07
C VAL A 25 -8.19 10.27 10.10
N LEU A 26 -8.34 10.90 8.94
CA LEU A 26 -8.95 12.22 8.88
C LEU A 26 -10.42 12.09 9.32
N PRO A 27 -10.89 12.99 10.19
CA PRO A 27 -12.31 13.09 10.44
C PRO A 27 -13.03 13.46 9.14
N ARG A 28 -14.14 12.77 8.86
CA ARG A 28 -15.01 12.97 7.70
C ARG A 28 -15.28 14.47 7.50
N GLN A 29 -15.01 14.99 6.29
CA GLN A 29 -15.53 16.28 5.89
C GLN A 29 -17.04 16.12 5.64
N GLU A 30 -17.88 16.64 6.53
CA GLU A 30 -19.33 16.64 6.32
C GLU A 30 -19.71 17.59 5.18
N SER A 31 -20.54 17.11 4.26
CA SER A 31 -21.25 17.98 3.32
C SER A 31 -22.23 18.84 4.12
N THR A 32 -22.08 20.16 4.12
CA THR A 32 -23.08 21.06 4.68
C THR A 32 -24.31 21.10 3.76
N ALA A 33 -25.18 20.11 3.90
CA ALA A 33 -26.52 20.18 3.32
C ALA A 33 -27.29 21.28 4.06
N SER A 34 -27.73 22.30 3.32
CA SER A 34 -28.58 23.39 3.81
C SER A 34 -29.82 22.80 4.48
N SER A 35 -29.97 23.06 5.78
CA SER A 35 -31.06 22.59 6.62
C SER A 35 -32.34 23.38 6.36
N ALA A 36 -33.27 22.80 5.60
CA ALA A 36 -34.68 23.19 5.66
C ALA A 36 -35.42 22.27 6.63
N ALA A 37 -35.66 22.78 7.84
CA ALA A 37 -36.43 22.13 8.88
C ALA A 37 -37.90 21.89 8.44
N THR A 38 -38.44 20.72 8.77
CA THR A 38 -39.85 20.58 9.14
C THR A 38 -39.97 19.59 10.30
N SER A 39 -40.47 20.12 11.41
CA SER A 39 -40.81 19.43 12.64
C SER A 39 -42.16 18.73 12.50
N ALA A 40 -42.24 17.49 12.99
CA ALA A 40 -43.50 16.93 13.50
C ALA A 40 -43.19 15.87 14.55
N ALA A 41 -43.51 16.19 15.80
CA ALA A 41 -43.55 15.26 16.92
C ALA A 41 -44.90 14.53 16.95
N SER A 42 -44.92 13.28 17.41
CA SER A 42 -46.01 12.73 18.26
C SER A 42 -45.62 11.38 18.88
N ASP A 43 -45.50 11.44 20.20
CA ASP A 43 -45.81 10.48 21.27
C ASP A 43 -46.33 9.06 20.95
N ALA A 44 -45.79 8.07 21.70
CA ALA A 44 -46.45 7.39 22.82
C ALA A 44 -45.63 6.13 23.21
N SER A 45 -45.05 6.06 24.43
CA SER A 45 -45.57 5.33 25.61
C SER A 45 -45.78 3.82 25.36
N SER A 46 -45.33 2.84 26.16
CA SER A 46 -44.94 2.76 27.57
C SER A 46 -44.71 1.27 27.90
N ALA A 47 -43.78 0.93 28.79
CA ALA A 47 -43.98 -0.15 29.78
C ALA A 47 -42.85 -0.14 30.83
N THR A 48 -43.26 -0.20 32.08
CA THR A 48 -42.51 -0.05 33.33
C THR A 48 -42.47 -1.38 34.08
N SER A 49 -41.35 -1.72 34.71
CA SER A 49 -41.23 -2.38 36.05
C SER A 49 -39.74 -2.66 36.33
N THR A 50 -39.02 -2.00 37.26
CA THR A 50 -38.92 -2.23 38.74
C THR A 50 -38.70 -3.70 39.09
N THR A 51 -37.77 -4.19 39.91
CA THR A 51 -36.76 -3.75 40.92
C THR A 51 -35.80 -4.97 41.08
N ASP A 52 -34.53 -4.89 41.50
CA ASP A 52 -34.09 -4.75 42.89
C ASP A 52 -32.55 -4.64 42.96
N SER A 53 -32.13 -3.93 44.00
CA SER A 53 -30.76 -3.60 44.39
C SER A 53 -29.99 -4.78 45.01
N ALA A 54 -28.66 -4.81 44.82
CA ALA A 54 -27.73 -5.16 45.90
C ALA A 54 -26.33 -4.59 45.61
N SER A 55 -25.90 -3.71 46.51
CA SER A 55 -24.63 -3.02 46.57
C SER A 55 -23.50 -3.93 47.06
N SER A 56 -22.27 -3.69 46.59
CA SER A 56 -21.10 -3.73 47.46
C SER A 56 -19.93 -2.94 46.85
N SER A 57 -19.66 -1.82 47.50
CA SER A 57 -18.50 -0.95 47.38
C SER A 57 -17.22 -1.60 47.90
N SER A 58 -16.09 -1.28 47.28
CA SER A 58 -14.82 -1.13 48.00
C SER A 58 -13.89 -0.15 47.27
N SER A 59 -13.81 1.04 47.85
CA SER A 59 -12.81 2.09 47.62
C SER A 59 -11.58 1.88 48.51
N SER A 60 -10.39 2.16 47.99
CA SER A 60 -9.19 2.69 48.69
C SER A 60 -7.94 2.34 47.87
N SER A 61 -6.86 3.10 47.75
CA SER A 61 -6.47 4.47 48.09
C SER A 61 -5.10 4.67 47.44
N SER A 62 -4.82 5.90 47.03
CA SER A 62 -3.51 6.44 46.73
C SER A 62 -2.50 6.29 47.87
N ALA A 63 -1.22 6.07 47.55
CA ALA A 63 -0.11 6.50 48.40
C ALA A 63 1.15 6.80 47.57
N SER A 64 1.54 8.06 47.60
CA SER A 64 2.82 8.61 47.16
C SER A 64 3.91 8.29 48.20
N ALA A 65 5.16 8.10 47.75
CA ALA A 65 6.33 8.28 48.60
C ALA A 65 7.53 8.81 47.77
N ALA A 66 7.96 10.03 48.09
CA ALA A 66 9.34 10.51 47.96
C ALA A 66 10.18 9.84 49.08
N ALA A 67 11.52 9.80 49.14
CA ALA A 67 12.58 10.63 48.60
C ALA A 67 13.94 9.91 48.76
N SER A 68 15.00 10.53 48.20
CA SER A 68 16.39 10.62 48.71
C SER A 68 17.50 9.98 47.86
N SER A 69 18.11 10.83 47.04
CA SER A 69 19.54 11.14 46.89
C SER A 69 20.61 10.10 47.29
N SER A 70 21.48 9.78 46.33
CA SER A 70 22.92 9.67 46.55
C SER A 70 23.69 10.21 45.33
N SER A 71 24.63 11.08 45.62
CA SER A 71 25.54 11.75 44.69
C SER A 71 26.77 10.89 44.41
N SER A 72 27.14 10.72 43.14
CA SER A 72 28.51 10.35 42.76
C SER A 72 28.94 11.12 41.52
N THR A 73 29.85 12.07 41.74
CA THR A 73 30.62 12.78 40.73
C THR A 73 31.51 11.84 39.94
N GLY A 74 31.33 11.81 38.62
CA GLY A 74 32.20 11.13 37.66
C GLY A 74 32.34 11.99 36.41
N THR A 75 33.38 12.82 36.37
CA THR A 75 33.88 13.50 35.17
C THR A 75 34.28 12.48 34.11
N SER A 76 33.70 12.56 32.92
CA SER A 76 34.24 11.91 31.72
C SER A 76 33.96 12.75 30.49
N SER A 77 35.07 13.14 29.89
CA SER A 77 35.32 13.92 28.69
C SER A 77 34.35 13.68 27.54
N ALA A 78 33.73 14.76 27.05
CA ALA A 78 33.02 14.77 25.78
C ALA A 78 34.02 14.63 24.63
N SER A 79 33.93 13.54 23.88
CA SER A 79 34.54 13.40 22.56
C SER A 79 33.41 13.36 21.55
N SER A 80 33.15 14.51 20.92
CA SER A 80 32.23 14.66 19.80
C SER A 80 32.82 13.97 18.57
N SER A 81 32.58 12.67 18.46
CA SER A 81 32.71 11.96 17.19
C SER A 81 31.41 12.16 16.43
N ALA A 82 31.45 13.02 15.42
CA ALA A 82 30.42 13.07 14.40
C ALA A 82 30.36 11.68 13.76
N ALA A 83 29.34 10.91 14.13
CA ALA A 83 29.00 9.67 13.45
C ALA A 83 28.51 10.07 12.05
N SER A 84 29.41 10.02 11.08
CA SER A 84 29.02 9.91 9.68
C SER A 84 28.09 8.71 9.60
N SER A 85 26.79 8.95 9.39
CA SER A 85 25.82 7.93 9.04
C SER A 85 26.19 7.44 7.65
N THR A 86 27.16 6.53 7.59
CA THR A 86 27.34 5.65 6.46
C THR A 86 26.04 4.87 6.38
N SER A 87 25.16 5.26 5.47
CA SER A 87 24.05 4.44 5.04
C SER A 87 24.66 3.14 4.55
N SER A 88 24.68 2.13 5.42
CA SER A 88 24.98 0.77 5.01
C SER A 88 23.92 0.45 3.96
N SER A 89 24.33 0.34 2.70
CA SER A 89 23.47 -0.15 1.63
C SER A 89 23.01 -1.54 2.07
N SER A 90 21.79 -1.62 2.59
CA SER A 90 21.19 -2.91 2.91
C SER A 90 20.96 -3.60 1.57
N SER A 91 21.33 -4.86 1.43
CA SER A 91 20.92 -5.65 0.27
C SER A 91 19.58 -6.29 0.60
N PHE A 92 18.53 -6.01 -0.18
CA PHE A 92 17.23 -6.63 0.06
C PHE A 92 17.33 -8.16 0.05
N ASN A 93 17.04 -8.81 1.19
CA ASN A 93 17.05 -10.27 1.27
C ASN A 93 15.66 -10.83 1.00
N ARG A 94 15.46 -11.31 -0.23
CA ARG A 94 14.19 -11.88 -0.72
C ARG A 94 13.73 -13.14 0.02
N SER A 95 14.58 -13.76 0.83
CA SER A 95 14.24 -14.94 1.64
C SER A 95 14.05 -14.60 3.12
N SER A 96 14.21 -13.34 3.50
CA SER A 96 14.00 -12.86 4.86
C SER A 96 12.56 -12.41 5.02
N ASP A 97 11.79 -13.17 5.79
CA ASP A 97 10.41 -12.83 6.16
C ASP A 97 10.29 -11.40 6.73
N ILE A 98 11.28 -10.96 7.50
CA ILE A 98 11.30 -9.60 8.06
C ILE A 98 11.50 -8.56 6.98
N ASP A 99 12.42 -8.78 6.03
CA ASP A 99 12.64 -7.80 4.95
C ASP A 99 11.45 -7.76 4.00
N ILE A 100 10.78 -8.89 3.76
CA ILE A 100 9.52 -8.95 3.00
C ILE A 100 8.40 -8.15 3.71
N LEU A 101 8.25 -8.30 5.03
CA LEU A 101 7.24 -7.55 5.79
C LEU A 101 7.55 -6.06 5.85
N ARG A 102 8.82 -5.69 5.97
CA ARG A 102 9.28 -4.29 5.88
C ARG A 102 8.97 -3.68 4.53
N TYR A 103 9.23 -4.45 3.47
CA TYR A 103 8.88 -4.08 2.11
C TYR A 103 7.37 -3.86 1.95
N ALA A 104 6.54 -4.80 2.41
CA ALA A 104 5.08 -4.65 2.41
C ALA A 104 4.65 -3.40 3.20
N LEU A 105 5.21 -3.20 4.41
CA LEU A 105 4.92 -2.02 5.24
C LEU A 105 5.27 -0.71 4.53
N THR A 106 6.33 -0.66 3.73
CA THR A 106 6.65 0.53 2.91
C THR A 106 5.57 0.83 1.88
N LEU A 107 5.00 -0.20 1.23
CA LEU A 107 3.90 -0.03 0.28
C LEU A 107 2.60 0.40 0.98
N GLU A 108 2.25 -0.24 2.09
CA GLU A 108 1.05 0.14 2.87
C GLU A 108 1.13 1.58 3.39
N ASN A 109 2.32 2.01 3.83
CA ASN A 109 2.49 3.41 4.25
C ASN A 109 2.37 4.39 3.08
N LEU A 110 2.74 3.98 1.85
CA LEU A 110 2.54 4.79 0.65
C LEU A 110 1.06 4.95 0.35
N GLU A 111 0.28 3.87 0.38
CA GLU A 111 -1.16 3.88 0.13
C GLU A 111 -1.93 4.65 1.20
N ALA A 112 -1.65 4.38 2.48
CA ALA A 112 -2.25 5.11 3.59
C ALA A 112 -1.94 6.62 3.51
N ALA A 113 -0.72 7.01 3.11
CA ALA A 113 -0.36 8.41 2.90
C ALA A 113 -1.06 9.00 1.67
N PHE A 114 -1.17 8.25 0.58
CA PHE A 114 -1.86 8.67 -0.65
C PHE A 114 -3.32 9.02 -0.37
N TYR A 115 -4.08 8.14 0.29
CA TYR A 115 -5.48 8.40 0.63
C TYR A 115 -5.61 9.59 1.59
N ASN A 116 -4.79 9.64 2.64
CA ASN A 116 -4.85 10.73 3.62
C ASN A 116 -4.58 12.10 2.95
N GLN A 117 -3.48 12.22 2.20
CA GLN A 117 -3.11 13.49 1.56
C GLN A 117 -4.10 13.89 0.46
N SER A 118 -4.52 12.94 -0.38
CA SER A 118 -5.44 13.24 -1.48
C SER A 118 -6.84 13.61 -0.98
N LEU A 119 -7.36 12.92 0.03
CA LEU A 119 -8.67 13.24 0.63
C LEU A 119 -8.64 14.49 1.52
N THR A 120 -7.47 14.97 1.91
CA THR A 120 -7.30 16.31 2.48
C THR A 120 -7.39 17.40 1.41
N ASN A 121 -6.78 17.13 0.24
CA ASN A 121 -6.65 18.11 -0.84
C ASN A 121 -7.88 18.20 -1.74
N LEU A 122 -8.64 17.11 -1.89
CA LEU A 122 -9.85 17.03 -2.71
C LEU A 122 -11.11 17.14 -1.83
N SER A 123 -11.85 18.22 -2.04
CA SER A 123 -13.08 18.52 -1.31
C SER A 123 -14.24 17.64 -1.77
N ALA A 124 -15.32 17.58 -0.98
CA ALA A 124 -16.55 16.89 -1.39
C ALA A 124 -17.13 17.44 -2.72
N VAL A 125 -16.97 18.74 -2.97
CA VAL A 125 -17.43 19.37 -4.22
C VAL A 125 -16.63 18.86 -5.42
N ASP A 126 -15.31 18.69 -5.28
CA ASP A 126 -14.47 18.16 -6.37
C ASP A 126 -14.92 16.74 -6.77
N PHE A 127 -15.33 15.92 -5.80
CA PHE A 127 -15.89 14.58 -6.05
C PHE A 127 -17.27 14.65 -6.72
N GLU A 128 -18.16 15.51 -6.24
CA GLU A 128 -19.48 15.70 -6.85
C GLU A 128 -19.39 16.19 -8.30
N ASP A 129 -18.51 17.17 -8.57
CA ASP A 129 -18.25 17.72 -9.91
C ASP A 129 -17.66 16.66 -10.86
N ALA A 130 -16.88 15.71 -10.33
CA ALA A 130 -16.37 14.57 -11.06
C ALA A 130 -17.38 13.41 -11.22
N GLY A 131 -18.62 13.58 -10.73
CA GLY A 131 -19.68 12.56 -10.79
C GLY A 131 -19.59 11.46 -9.73
N VAL A 132 -18.71 11.63 -8.72
CA VAL A 132 -18.56 10.72 -7.58
C VAL A 132 -19.46 11.21 -6.45
N ASN A 133 -20.63 10.60 -6.30
CA ASN A 133 -21.57 10.96 -5.23
C ASN A 133 -21.03 10.63 -3.83
N SER A 134 -21.70 11.16 -2.79
CA SER A 134 -21.31 10.99 -1.39
C SER A 134 -21.19 9.53 -0.94
N SER A 135 -22.00 8.61 -1.46
CA SER A 135 -21.91 7.18 -1.13
C SER A 135 -20.65 6.52 -1.70
N TYR A 136 -20.22 6.91 -2.90
CA TYR A 136 -18.95 6.44 -3.45
C TYR A 136 -17.75 7.09 -2.77
N ARG A 137 -17.86 8.38 -2.43
CA ARG A 137 -16.83 9.06 -1.63
C ARG A 137 -16.66 8.39 -0.25
N ASP A 138 -17.76 8.02 0.41
CA ASP A 138 -17.72 7.30 1.68
C ASP A 138 -17.00 5.94 1.56
N GLN A 139 -17.19 5.23 0.45
CA GLN A 139 -16.45 3.99 0.17
C GLN A 139 -14.95 4.25 -0.02
N ILE A 140 -14.57 5.34 -0.70
CA ILE A 140 -13.16 5.75 -0.83
C ILE A 140 -12.54 6.05 0.54
N TYR A 141 -13.29 6.69 1.45
CA TYR A 141 -12.84 6.89 2.85
C TYR A 141 -12.70 5.58 3.62
N SER A 142 -13.54 4.57 3.34
CA SER A 142 -13.39 3.25 3.94
C SER A 142 -12.12 2.56 3.46
N ILE A 143 -11.80 2.63 2.16
CA ILE A 143 -10.54 2.10 1.62
C ILE A 143 -9.34 2.73 2.35
N GLY A 144 -9.28 4.06 2.44
CA GLY A 144 -8.19 4.74 3.15
C GLY A 144 -8.09 4.39 4.66
N GLN A 145 -9.17 3.95 5.29
CA GLN A 145 -9.14 3.42 6.67
C GLN A 145 -8.58 2.00 6.73
N ASP A 146 -8.94 1.16 5.75
CA ASP A 146 -8.43 -0.19 5.64
C ASP A 146 -6.90 -0.16 5.40
N GLU A 147 -6.38 0.76 4.58
CA GLU A 147 -4.92 0.95 4.41
C GLU A 147 -4.21 1.34 5.71
N ALA A 148 -4.82 2.21 6.52
CA ALA A 148 -4.26 2.54 7.84
C ALA A 148 -4.27 1.32 8.79
N ALA A 149 -5.26 0.42 8.64
CA ALA A 149 -5.34 -0.83 9.39
C ALA A 149 -4.30 -1.85 8.92
N HIS A 150 -4.01 -1.94 7.62
CA HIS A 150 -2.93 -2.75 7.07
C HIS A 150 -1.56 -2.31 7.62
N VAL A 151 -1.27 -1.01 7.62
CA VAL A 151 -0.05 -0.44 8.26
C VAL A 151 0.05 -0.86 9.72
N SER A 152 -1.05 -0.78 10.46
CA SER A 152 -1.09 -1.15 11.89
C SER A 152 -0.82 -2.64 12.11
N LEU A 153 -1.42 -3.50 11.27
CA LEU A 153 -1.23 -4.94 11.32
C LEU A 153 0.23 -5.35 11.05
N LEU A 154 0.84 -4.79 10.00
CA LEU A 154 2.23 -5.07 9.65
C LEU A 154 3.20 -4.51 10.68
N SER A 155 2.96 -3.29 11.19
CA SER A 155 3.76 -2.69 12.25
C SER A 155 3.75 -3.55 13.51
N PHE A 156 2.58 -4.08 13.88
CA PHE A 156 2.45 -5.00 14.99
C PHE A 156 3.22 -6.31 14.74
N ALA A 157 3.10 -6.90 13.55
CA ALA A 157 3.80 -8.13 13.19
C ALA A 157 5.33 -7.97 13.22
N LEU A 158 5.83 -6.79 12.83
CA LEU A 158 7.26 -6.45 12.84
C LEU A 158 7.80 -6.10 14.23
N GLY A 159 6.98 -5.53 15.11
CA GLY A 159 7.41 -5.11 16.45
C GLY A 159 8.58 -4.13 16.38
N ASN A 160 9.70 -4.47 17.01
CA ASN A 160 10.92 -3.64 17.01
C ASN A 160 11.60 -3.53 15.64
N GLU A 161 11.25 -4.40 14.69
CA GLU A 161 11.78 -4.37 13.32
C GLU A 161 11.00 -3.42 12.41
N THR A 162 9.95 -2.73 12.92
CA THR A 162 9.10 -1.83 12.14
C THR A 162 9.88 -0.66 11.53
N LEU A 163 9.48 -0.22 10.34
CA LEU A 163 10.06 0.94 9.67
C LEU A 163 9.20 2.18 9.87
N GLN A 164 9.84 3.34 9.89
CA GLN A 164 9.14 4.61 9.77
C GLN A 164 8.69 4.84 8.31
N PRO A 165 7.56 5.52 8.09
CA PRO A 165 7.09 5.84 6.74
C PRO A 165 8.09 6.71 5.98
N CYS A 166 8.07 6.63 4.66
CA CYS A 166 8.81 7.50 3.77
C CYS A 166 8.14 8.88 3.65
N THR A 167 8.84 9.82 3.02
CA THR A 167 8.26 11.04 2.47
C THR A 167 7.74 10.74 1.07
N TYR A 168 6.53 11.19 0.76
CA TYR A 168 5.84 10.88 -0.48
C TYR A 168 5.53 12.13 -1.29
N ASN A 169 5.49 11.97 -2.62
CA ASN A 169 5.17 13.05 -3.55
C ASN A 169 3.99 12.65 -4.44
N PHE A 170 2.83 13.26 -4.18
CA PHE A 170 1.60 13.09 -4.98
C PHE A 170 1.25 14.34 -5.80
N SER A 171 2.23 15.17 -6.16
CA SER A 171 2.00 16.42 -6.91
C SER A 171 1.34 16.23 -8.28
N SER A 172 1.35 15.02 -8.84
CA SER A 172 0.64 14.65 -10.07
C SER A 172 -0.86 14.40 -9.86
N VAL A 173 -1.33 14.29 -8.61
CA VAL A 173 -2.72 14.03 -8.24
C VAL A 173 -3.38 15.39 -7.96
N THR A 174 -3.98 15.97 -8.99
CA THR A 174 -4.50 17.35 -8.95
C THR A 174 -6.02 17.44 -8.96
N ASP A 175 -6.70 16.35 -9.29
CA ASP A 175 -8.15 16.28 -9.44
C ASP A 175 -8.67 14.86 -9.15
N VAL A 176 -9.99 14.68 -9.10
CA VAL A 176 -10.60 13.37 -8.82
C VAL A 176 -10.32 12.31 -9.90
N PRO A 177 -10.29 12.63 -11.21
CA PRO A 177 -9.86 11.67 -12.23
C PRO A 177 -8.43 11.17 -12.04
N SER A 178 -7.45 12.06 -11.77
CA SER A 178 -6.07 11.67 -11.48
C SER A 178 -5.96 10.89 -10.17
N PHE A 179 -6.73 11.26 -9.14
CA PHE A 179 -6.87 10.48 -7.91
C PHE A 179 -7.35 9.05 -8.17
N LEU A 180 -8.46 8.88 -8.90
CA LEU A 180 -9.01 7.55 -9.20
C LEU A 180 -8.04 6.72 -10.04
N ALA A 181 -7.31 7.34 -10.97
CA ALA A 181 -6.28 6.67 -11.76
C ALA A 181 -5.12 6.17 -10.88
N THR A 182 -4.61 7.03 -9.98
CA THR A 182 -3.52 6.67 -9.05
C THR A 182 -3.98 5.65 -8.01
N ALA A 183 -5.17 5.80 -7.44
CA ALA A 183 -5.74 4.84 -6.49
C ALA A 183 -5.79 3.45 -7.11
N ARG A 184 -6.38 3.31 -8.31
CA ARG A 184 -6.46 2.03 -9.03
C ARG A 184 -5.10 1.44 -9.35
N LEU A 185 -4.11 2.28 -9.66
CA LEU A 185 -2.74 1.85 -9.88
C LEU A 185 -2.17 1.25 -8.60
N LEU A 186 -2.25 1.97 -7.48
CA LEU A 186 -1.67 1.57 -6.20
C LEU A 186 -2.33 0.28 -5.67
N GLU A 187 -3.66 0.18 -5.62
CA GLU A 187 -4.31 -1.08 -5.21
C GLU A 187 -3.83 -2.29 -6.05
N GLY A 188 -3.60 -2.04 -7.34
CA GLY A 188 -3.03 -3.03 -8.26
C GLY A 188 -1.60 -3.45 -7.94
N VAL A 189 -0.78 -2.47 -7.55
CA VAL A 189 0.57 -2.68 -7.03
C VAL A 189 0.50 -3.50 -5.75
N GLY A 190 -0.41 -3.18 -4.81
CA GLY A 190 -0.66 -3.94 -3.58
C GLY A 190 -1.00 -5.41 -3.85
N ILE A 191 -1.97 -5.68 -4.73
CA ILE A 191 -2.35 -7.05 -5.16
C ILE A 191 -1.12 -7.81 -5.69
N SER A 192 -0.39 -7.20 -6.63
CA SER A 192 0.76 -7.82 -7.29
C SER A 192 1.92 -8.07 -6.32
N ALA A 193 2.12 -7.16 -5.37
CA ALA A 193 3.14 -7.23 -4.33
C ALA A 193 2.93 -8.43 -3.41
N TYR A 194 1.75 -8.54 -2.81
CA TYR A 194 1.46 -9.65 -1.91
C TYR A 194 1.45 -10.98 -2.66
N LEU A 195 0.79 -11.05 -3.81
CA LEU A 195 0.73 -12.29 -4.59
C LEU A 195 2.12 -12.78 -5.01
N GLY A 196 3.01 -11.86 -5.44
CA GLY A 196 4.39 -12.18 -5.79
C GLY A 196 5.28 -12.53 -4.59
N ALA A 197 5.02 -11.91 -3.43
CA ALA A 197 5.78 -12.17 -2.21
C ALA A 197 5.37 -13.48 -1.51
N LEU A 198 4.12 -13.96 -1.69
CA LEU A 198 3.56 -15.11 -0.96
C LEU A 198 4.47 -16.35 -0.99
N THR A 199 5.07 -16.67 -2.13
CA THR A 199 5.95 -17.85 -2.26
C THR A 199 7.35 -17.65 -1.65
N SER A 200 7.71 -16.41 -1.33
CA SER A 200 9.00 -16.05 -0.72
C SER A 200 8.91 -16.02 0.81
N ILE A 201 7.70 -15.94 1.37
CA ILE A 201 7.46 -15.95 2.82
C ILE A 201 7.49 -17.38 3.34
N SER A 202 8.29 -17.63 4.37
CA SER A 202 8.43 -18.94 5.03
C SER A 202 7.50 -19.11 6.23
N ASN A 203 7.23 -18.05 6.98
CA ASN A 203 6.36 -18.07 8.15
C ASN A 203 4.88 -18.11 7.74
N ALA A 204 4.17 -19.18 8.12
CA ALA A 204 2.77 -19.39 7.81
C ALA A 204 1.83 -18.28 8.33
N THR A 205 2.17 -17.64 9.45
CA THR A 205 1.40 -16.50 9.98
C THR A 205 1.55 -15.27 9.10
N TYR A 206 2.75 -15.04 8.55
CA TYR A 206 2.98 -13.95 7.61
C TYR A 206 2.38 -14.22 6.23
N GLN A 207 2.38 -15.48 5.78
CA GLN A 207 1.61 -15.88 4.59
C GLN A 207 0.11 -15.61 4.78
N LEU A 208 -0.44 -15.89 5.96
CA LEU A 208 -1.85 -15.60 6.27
C LEU A 208 -2.13 -14.09 6.28
N ILE A 209 -1.24 -13.28 6.85
CA ILE A 209 -1.35 -11.81 6.80
C ILE A 209 -1.36 -11.33 5.35
N ALA A 210 -0.35 -11.72 4.56
CA ALA A 210 -0.25 -11.34 3.15
C ALA A 210 -1.50 -11.74 2.37
N ALA A 211 -1.98 -12.98 2.54
CA ALA A 211 -3.19 -13.46 1.88
C ALA A 211 -4.44 -12.68 2.29
N ALA A 212 -4.59 -12.36 3.58
CA ALA A 212 -5.73 -11.60 4.10
C ALA A 212 -5.79 -10.21 3.46
N ILE A 213 -4.66 -9.49 3.46
CA ILE A 213 -4.53 -8.15 2.86
C ILE A 213 -4.82 -8.22 1.35
N THR A 214 -4.18 -9.14 0.61
CA THR A 214 -4.40 -9.30 -0.85
C THR A 214 -5.89 -9.38 -1.22
N THR A 215 -6.71 -10.08 -0.42
CA THR A 215 -8.15 -10.19 -0.72
C THR A 215 -8.90 -8.86 -0.56
N VAL A 216 -8.43 -7.99 0.32
CA VAL A 216 -8.99 -6.67 0.58
C VAL A 216 -8.57 -5.71 -0.54
N GLU A 217 -7.28 -5.66 -0.89
CA GLU A 217 -6.75 -4.92 -2.06
C GLU A 217 -7.54 -5.21 -3.34
N SER A 218 -7.83 -6.49 -3.59
CA SER A 218 -8.60 -6.93 -4.77
C SER A 218 -10.02 -6.34 -4.81
N ARG A 219 -10.65 -6.18 -3.64
CA ARG A 219 -11.99 -5.59 -3.51
C ARG A 219 -11.93 -4.07 -3.64
N HIS A 220 -10.91 -3.43 -3.07
CA HIS A 220 -10.65 -2.01 -3.24
C HIS A 220 -10.49 -1.66 -4.72
N GLN A 221 -9.62 -2.39 -5.44
CA GLN A 221 -9.43 -2.18 -6.87
C GLN A 221 -10.73 -2.34 -7.67
N THR A 222 -11.53 -3.38 -7.35
CA THR A 222 -12.83 -3.60 -7.99
C THR A 222 -13.81 -2.45 -7.72
N ALA A 223 -13.87 -1.96 -6.49
CA ALA A 223 -14.71 -0.82 -6.11
C ALA A 223 -14.28 0.45 -6.85
N LEU A 224 -12.97 0.74 -6.90
CA LEU A 224 -12.44 1.91 -7.61
C LEU A 224 -12.66 1.81 -9.13
N ASN A 225 -12.56 0.62 -9.72
CA ASN A 225 -12.91 0.42 -11.13
C ASN A 225 -14.38 0.77 -11.39
N ALA A 226 -15.29 0.38 -10.48
CA ALA A 226 -16.70 0.71 -10.58
C ALA A 226 -16.96 2.21 -10.41
N ILE A 227 -16.34 2.84 -9.41
CA ILE A 227 -16.46 4.29 -9.14
C ILE A 227 -15.93 5.11 -10.32
N ALA A 228 -14.80 4.70 -10.91
CA ALA A 228 -14.22 5.35 -12.08
C ALA A 228 -14.95 5.07 -13.40
N MET A 229 -16.07 4.32 -13.35
CA MET A 229 -16.82 3.88 -14.53
C MET A 229 -15.92 3.24 -15.60
N ALA A 230 -14.94 2.44 -15.16
CA ALA A 230 -14.05 1.73 -16.07
C ALA A 230 -14.87 0.83 -17.01
N PRO A 231 -14.47 0.69 -18.29
CA PRO A 231 -15.24 -0.10 -19.26
C PRO A 231 -15.42 -1.56 -18.85
N ASN A 232 -14.45 -2.10 -18.09
CA ASN A 232 -14.53 -3.39 -17.42
C ASN A 232 -14.15 -3.20 -15.95
N PHE A 233 -15.09 -3.42 -15.03
CA PHE A 233 -14.82 -3.37 -13.59
C PHE A 233 -14.64 -4.76 -12.95
N VAL A 234 -15.01 -5.82 -13.67
CA VAL A 234 -14.67 -7.20 -13.29
C VAL A 234 -13.25 -7.50 -13.77
N PRO A 235 -12.32 -7.90 -12.88
CA PRO A 235 -10.95 -8.22 -13.27
C PRO A 235 -10.87 -9.51 -14.09
N ALA A 236 -9.68 -9.79 -14.62
CA ALA A 236 -9.38 -11.08 -15.24
C ALA A 236 -9.50 -12.23 -14.22
N PRO A 237 -9.61 -13.50 -14.65
CA PRO A 237 -9.72 -14.64 -13.73
C PRO A 237 -8.53 -14.83 -12.77
N TYR A 238 -7.38 -14.21 -13.08
CA TYR A 238 -6.15 -14.32 -12.31
C TYR A 238 -5.46 -12.96 -12.21
N ASP A 239 -5.14 -12.53 -11.00
CA ASP A 239 -4.28 -11.38 -10.77
C ASP A 239 -2.82 -11.71 -11.10
N THR A 240 -2.05 -10.68 -11.43
CA THR A 240 -0.69 -10.82 -11.96
C THR A 240 0.34 -10.62 -10.84
N PRO A 241 1.05 -11.66 -10.38
CA PRO A 241 2.15 -11.46 -9.44
C PRO A 241 3.31 -10.76 -10.13
N LEU A 242 3.96 -9.86 -9.40
CA LEU A 242 5.20 -9.19 -9.81
C LEU A 242 6.30 -9.48 -8.78
N ASN A 243 7.56 -9.40 -9.21
CA ASN A 243 8.68 -9.51 -8.28
C ASN A 243 8.90 -8.19 -7.50
N PHE A 244 9.70 -8.25 -6.42
CA PHE A 244 9.94 -7.09 -5.54
C PHE A 244 10.44 -5.84 -6.26
N THR A 245 11.34 -5.99 -7.23
CA THR A 245 11.94 -4.86 -7.96
C THR A 245 10.94 -4.29 -8.96
N GLU A 246 10.14 -5.14 -9.61
CA GLU A 246 9.06 -4.75 -10.51
C GLU A 246 8.01 -3.91 -9.78
N VAL A 247 7.51 -4.38 -8.64
CA VAL A 247 6.55 -3.66 -7.80
C VAL A 247 7.15 -2.36 -7.26
N TYR A 248 8.40 -2.40 -6.77
CA TYR A 248 9.07 -1.18 -6.30
C TYR A 248 9.22 -0.13 -7.41
N SER A 249 9.42 -0.56 -8.65
CA SER A 249 9.52 0.34 -9.80
C SER A 249 8.22 1.09 -10.10
N LEU A 250 7.07 0.48 -9.81
CA LEU A 250 5.75 1.12 -9.92
C LEU A 250 5.46 2.09 -8.78
N ALA A 251 5.95 1.79 -7.57
CA ALA A 251 5.77 2.62 -6.38
C ALA A 251 6.75 3.81 -6.30
N ALA A 252 7.98 3.63 -6.80
CA ALA A 252 9.08 4.58 -6.67
C ALA A 252 8.77 6.01 -7.13
N PRO A 253 7.98 6.27 -8.19
CA PRO A 253 7.62 7.64 -8.59
C PRO A 253 6.89 8.45 -7.52
N TYR A 254 6.25 7.79 -6.55
CA TYR A 254 5.51 8.41 -5.46
C TYR A 254 6.31 8.52 -4.16
N ILE A 255 7.53 7.97 -4.12
CA ILE A 255 8.42 7.97 -2.95
C ILE A 255 9.52 9.02 -3.17
N GLU A 256 9.51 10.08 -2.37
CA GLU A 256 10.53 11.14 -2.45
C GLU A 256 11.81 10.74 -1.72
N SER A 257 11.68 10.22 -0.50
CA SER A 257 12.82 9.76 0.30
C SER A 257 12.35 8.85 1.44
N CYS A 258 13.16 7.87 1.82
CA CYS A 258 12.87 6.97 2.94
C CYS A 258 13.90 7.12 4.06
N PRO A 259 13.51 7.04 5.34
CA PRO A 259 14.44 7.01 6.47
C PRO A 259 15.42 5.83 6.43
N MET A 260 15.03 4.73 5.78
CA MET A 260 15.84 3.53 5.59
C MET A 260 15.78 3.09 4.13
N ASP A 261 16.94 2.66 3.62
CA ASP A 261 17.07 2.06 2.29
C ASP A 261 16.70 0.57 2.36
N LEU A 262 15.73 0.15 1.54
CA LEU A 262 15.32 -1.25 1.39
C LEU A 262 16.32 -2.08 0.57
N GLY A 263 17.26 -1.44 -0.13
CA GLY A 263 18.20 -2.13 -1.01
C GLY A 263 17.60 -2.51 -2.36
N LEU A 264 16.52 -1.84 -2.76
CA LEU A 264 15.87 -2.01 -4.05
C LEU A 264 16.10 -0.76 -4.91
N THR A 265 16.45 -0.97 -6.17
CA THR A 265 16.60 0.09 -7.16
C THR A 265 15.51 -0.09 -8.20
N ALA A 266 14.68 0.94 -8.39
CA ALA A 266 13.67 0.94 -9.43
C ALA A 266 14.32 0.79 -10.81
N PHE A 267 13.70 0.01 -11.67
CA PHE A 267 14.05 -0.02 -13.08
C PHE A 267 13.72 1.33 -13.73
N PRO A 268 14.40 1.65 -14.85
CA PRO A 268 13.98 2.78 -15.68
C PRO A 268 12.51 2.66 -16.10
N SER A 269 11.79 3.78 -16.13
CA SER A 269 10.37 3.77 -16.49
C SER A 269 10.14 3.38 -17.94
N LEU A 270 9.12 2.56 -18.15
CA LEU A 270 8.54 2.29 -19.47
C LEU A 270 7.22 3.03 -19.57
N THR A 271 6.87 3.52 -20.75
CA THR A 271 5.56 4.13 -21.01
C THR A 271 4.92 3.44 -22.19
N LEU A 272 3.73 2.89 -21.94
CA LEU A 272 2.87 2.31 -22.96
C LEU A 272 1.86 3.38 -23.38
N THR A 273 1.89 3.76 -24.65
CA THR A 273 0.76 4.46 -25.26
C THR A 273 -0.03 3.46 -26.11
N PRO A 274 -1.32 3.71 -26.39
CA PRO A 274 -2.14 2.79 -27.20
C PRO A 274 -1.53 2.43 -28.56
N THR A 275 -0.58 3.21 -29.06
CA THR A 275 0.05 3.01 -30.37
C THR A 275 1.57 2.91 -30.35
N ASN A 276 2.27 3.17 -29.24
CA ASN A 276 3.74 3.20 -29.19
C ASN A 276 4.31 2.89 -27.80
N LEU A 277 5.52 2.34 -27.78
CA LEU A 277 6.34 2.27 -26.56
C LEU A 277 7.33 3.43 -26.52
N SER A 278 7.43 4.11 -25.39
CA SER A 278 8.52 5.07 -25.14
C SER A 278 9.21 4.73 -23.83
N MET A 279 10.55 4.69 -23.84
CA MET A 279 11.35 4.55 -22.62
C MET A 279 11.53 5.93 -21.99
N GLY A 280 11.26 6.05 -20.68
CA GLY A 280 11.60 7.24 -19.91
C GLY A 280 13.10 7.23 -19.57
N ASN A 281 13.76 8.38 -19.71
CA ASN A 281 15.14 8.76 -19.32
C ASN A 281 16.16 7.62 -19.08
N SER A 282 16.10 6.57 -19.89
CA SER A 282 17.14 5.59 -19.98
C SER A 282 18.19 6.25 -20.84
N SER A 283 19.35 6.56 -20.25
CA SER A 283 20.57 6.75 -21.02
C SER A 283 20.76 5.47 -21.82
N SER A 284 20.12 5.40 -22.99
CA SER A 284 20.46 4.42 -24.00
C SER A 284 21.91 4.73 -24.28
N ASN A 285 22.80 3.89 -23.76
CA ASN A 285 24.12 3.77 -24.33
C ASN A 285 23.86 3.14 -25.71
N SER A 286 23.42 3.99 -26.63
CA SER A 286 23.31 3.74 -28.04
C SER A 286 24.73 3.50 -28.50
N SER A 287 25.14 2.23 -28.52
CA SER A 287 26.11 1.67 -29.47
C SER A 287 26.48 0.23 -29.10
N SER A 288 26.36 -0.63 -30.11
CA SER A 288 27.04 -1.93 -30.29
C SER A 288 26.55 -3.15 -29.51
N SER A 289 25.57 -3.87 -30.08
CA SER A 289 25.73 -5.23 -30.65
C SER A 289 24.35 -5.76 -31.07
N ASN A 290 24.30 -6.95 -31.65
CA ASN A 290 23.14 -7.62 -32.26
C ASN A 290 22.08 -8.06 -31.21
N THR A 291 21.72 -7.20 -30.27
CA THR A 291 20.84 -7.53 -29.13
C THR A 291 19.38 -7.31 -29.52
N THR A 292 18.64 -8.41 -29.63
CA THR A 292 17.18 -8.39 -29.77
C THR A 292 16.54 -8.06 -28.43
N TYR A 293 15.63 -7.09 -28.43
CA TYR A 293 14.80 -6.77 -27.27
C TYR A 293 13.40 -7.37 -27.41
N TYR A 294 12.74 -7.58 -26.29
CA TYR A 294 11.39 -8.11 -26.21
C TYR A 294 10.55 -7.28 -25.26
N VAL A 295 9.26 -7.21 -25.54
CA VAL A 295 8.25 -6.70 -24.63
C VAL A 295 7.60 -7.91 -24.00
N ALA A 296 7.83 -8.07 -22.71
CA ALA A 296 7.29 -9.14 -21.90
C ALA A 296 5.99 -8.65 -21.27
N PHE A 297 4.86 -9.18 -21.74
CA PHE A 297 3.55 -8.95 -21.15
C PHE A 297 3.27 -9.99 -20.06
N LEU A 298 3.02 -9.53 -18.84
CA LEU A 298 2.70 -10.32 -17.67
C LEU A 298 1.20 -10.18 -17.41
N SER A 299 0.48 -11.30 -17.44
CA SER A 299 -0.96 -11.34 -17.19
C SER A 299 -1.32 -12.62 -16.45
N GLY A 300 -1.85 -12.48 -15.25
CA GLY A 300 -2.22 -13.58 -14.38
C GLY A 300 -1.05 -14.49 -14.01
N VAL A 301 -1.37 -15.74 -13.67
CA VAL A 301 -0.39 -16.81 -13.35
C VAL A 301 -0.14 -17.77 -14.52
N VAL A 302 -0.64 -17.44 -15.72
CA VAL A 302 -0.62 -18.31 -16.91
C VAL A 302 0.64 -18.16 -17.77
N GLY A 303 1.59 -17.34 -17.31
CA GLY A 303 2.92 -17.15 -17.91
C GLY A 303 3.04 -15.91 -18.79
N THR A 304 4.28 -15.50 -19.03
CA THR A 304 4.64 -14.30 -19.79
C THR A 304 4.48 -14.49 -21.29
N ARG A 305 3.98 -13.48 -22.01
CA ARG A 305 4.04 -13.38 -23.47
C ARG A 305 5.16 -12.46 -23.89
N PHE A 306 6.09 -12.95 -24.71
CA PHE A 306 7.16 -12.13 -25.27
C PHE A 306 6.83 -11.76 -26.71
N VAL A 307 6.90 -10.47 -27.02
CA VAL A 307 6.83 -9.94 -28.38
C VAL A 307 8.17 -9.31 -28.69
N GLU A 308 8.84 -9.75 -29.76
CA GLU A 308 10.08 -9.12 -30.21
C GLU A 308 9.83 -7.64 -30.51
N LEU A 309 10.68 -6.75 -30.02
CA LEU A 309 10.56 -5.31 -30.23
C LEU A 309 11.09 -4.97 -31.64
N PRO A 310 10.21 -4.60 -32.59
CA PRO A 310 10.63 -4.21 -33.93
C PRO A 310 11.40 -2.89 -33.94
N SER A 311 12.05 -2.59 -35.07
CA SER A 311 12.84 -1.37 -35.26
C SER A 311 12.04 -0.07 -35.16
N ASN A 312 10.72 -0.10 -35.35
CA ASN A 312 9.83 1.05 -35.16
C ASN A 312 9.41 1.26 -33.69
N MET A 313 9.88 0.40 -32.76
CA MET A 313 9.60 0.47 -31.32
C MET A 313 8.10 0.38 -30.96
N THR A 314 7.29 -0.20 -31.84
CA THR A 314 5.85 -0.37 -31.62
C THR A 314 5.51 -1.85 -31.50
N VAL A 315 4.85 -2.23 -30.40
CA VAL A 315 4.22 -3.54 -30.26
C VAL A 315 2.75 -3.36 -29.93
N ASN A 316 1.93 -4.30 -30.40
CA ASN A 316 0.54 -4.40 -29.96
C ASN A 316 0.46 -5.33 -28.75
N VAL A 317 -0.47 -5.05 -27.83
CA VAL A 317 -0.83 -5.99 -26.77
C VAL A 317 -1.34 -7.28 -27.42
N PRO A 318 -0.82 -8.47 -27.05
CA PRO A 318 -1.32 -9.75 -27.55
C PRO A 318 -2.83 -9.90 -27.36
N SER A 319 -3.54 -10.36 -28.38
CA SER A 319 -5.01 -10.43 -28.36
C SER A 319 -5.59 -11.43 -27.34
N ASP A 320 -4.76 -12.37 -26.85
CA ASP A 320 -5.11 -13.31 -25.78
C ASP A 320 -5.02 -12.69 -24.37
N ILE A 321 -4.44 -11.49 -24.25
CA ILE A 321 -4.46 -10.70 -23.02
C ILE A 321 -5.67 -9.79 -23.07
N SER A 322 -6.66 -10.09 -22.24
CA SER A 322 -7.89 -9.31 -22.15
C SER A 322 -8.42 -9.30 -20.72
N GLY A 323 -8.96 -8.14 -20.32
CA GLY A 323 -9.51 -7.94 -18.98
C GLY A 323 -8.43 -7.80 -17.89
N GLY A 324 -8.82 -7.17 -16.78
CA GLY A 324 -7.95 -7.00 -15.60
C GLY A 324 -6.71 -6.14 -15.84
N GLN A 325 -5.85 -6.08 -14.81
CA GLN A 325 -4.56 -5.42 -14.86
C GLN A 325 -3.48 -6.40 -15.34
N PHE A 326 -2.68 -5.94 -16.29
CA PHE A 326 -1.50 -6.63 -16.80
C PHE A 326 -0.36 -5.63 -16.87
N TYR A 327 0.86 -6.13 -17.00
CA TYR A 327 2.07 -5.30 -17.00
C TYR A 327 2.93 -5.58 -18.21
N ALA A 328 3.69 -4.60 -18.66
CA ALA A 328 4.72 -4.79 -19.69
C ALA A 328 6.11 -4.44 -19.16
N LEU A 329 7.08 -5.29 -19.48
CA LEU A 329 8.51 -5.06 -19.24
C LEU A 329 9.24 -5.05 -20.58
N LEU A 330 10.23 -4.18 -20.69
CA LEU A 330 11.23 -4.29 -21.76
C LEU A 330 12.36 -5.19 -21.27
N THR A 331 12.71 -6.22 -22.04
CA THR A 331 13.76 -7.18 -21.70
C THR A 331 14.73 -7.39 -22.86
N HIS A 332 15.94 -7.87 -22.56
CA HIS A 332 16.91 -8.34 -23.57
C HIS A 332 16.89 -9.87 -23.75
N SER A 333 15.87 -10.54 -23.20
CA SER A 333 15.70 -11.99 -23.24
C SER A 333 14.22 -12.36 -23.22
N ASN A 334 13.85 -13.41 -23.97
CA ASN A 334 12.50 -13.97 -24.02
C ASN A 334 12.30 -15.22 -23.14
N SER A 335 13.13 -15.36 -22.10
CA SER A 335 13.16 -16.54 -21.23
C SER A 335 12.53 -16.27 -19.87
N THR A 336 11.75 -17.22 -19.39
CA THR A 336 11.25 -17.27 -18.00
C THR A 336 12.21 -18.06 -17.09
N PRO A 337 12.24 -17.81 -15.77
CA PRO A 337 11.65 -16.65 -15.10
C PRO A 337 12.32 -15.34 -15.54
N ILE A 338 11.59 -14.23 -15.48
CA ILE A 338 12.18 -12.90 -15.68
C ILE A 338 12.97 -12.57 -14.40
N THR A 339 14.26 -12.32 -14.56
CA THR A 339 15.15 -11.89 -13.48
C THR A 339 15.46 -10.41 -13.66
N ASP A 340 15.76 -9.69 -12.58
CA ASP A 340 16.07 -8.25 -12.63
C ASP A 340 17.15 -7.90 -13.66
N SER A 341 18.18 -8.73 -13.78
CA SER A 341 19.27 -8.54 -14.75
C SER A 341 18.83 -8.64 -16.21
N ARG A 342 17.62 -9.13 -16.49
CA ARG A 342 17.01 -9.23 -17.82
C ARG A 342 16.12 -8.03 -18.15
N VAL A 343 15.70 -7.27 -17.14
CA VAL A 343 14.80 -6.12 -17.30
C VAL A 343 15.63 -4.90 -17.69
N VAL A 344 15.17 -4.23 -18.74
CA VAL A 344 15.74 -2.98 -19.26
C VAL A 344 14.94 -1.78 -18.74
N ALA A 345 13.60 -1.90 -18.75
CA ALA A 345 12.68 -0.87 -18.27
C ALA A 345 11.30 -1.47 -17.93
N GLY A 346 10.53 -0.76 -17.11
CA GLY A 346 9.18 -1.13 -16.66
C GLY A 346 9.14 -1.61 -15.19
N PRO A 347 8.04 -2.20 -14.72
CA PRO A 347 6.80 -2.43 -15.45
C PRO A 347 6.07 -1.14 -15.79
N ALA A 348 5.15 -1.23 -16.75
CA ALA A 348 4.20 -0.20 -17.16
C ALA A 348 2.83 -0.81 -17.45
#